data_AF-A0A9E5RGS2-F1
#
_entry.id   AF-A0A9E5RGS2-F1
#
_cell.length_a   1.000
_cell.length_b   1.000
_cell.length_c   1.000
_cell.angle_alpha   90.00
_cell.angle_beta   90.00
_cell.angle_gamma   90.00
#
_symmetry.space_group_name_H-M   'P 1'
#
loop_
_entity.id
_entity.type
_entity.pdbx_description
1 polymer ?
#
loop_
_entity_poly.entity_id
_entity_poly.type
_entity_poly.pdbx_seq_one_letter_code
_entity_poly.pdbx_strand_id
1 'polypeptide(L)'
;MIPIADNLPNRKIPAITYLLIAVNVAWFAVELKLANEGELSDFLSTWAVVPARIVNLATDMLDGSWIAAVLICIVTVLGLFLHSGFAHLIGNLLFLFVFCFVTY
;
A
#
# COMPACT_ATOMS: atom_id res chain seq x y z
N MET A 1 18.26 -3.37 -4.86
CA MET A 1 18.99 -2.09 -4.81
C MET A 1 18.54 -1.35 -3.56
N ILE A 2 19.44 -0.74 -2.79
CA ILE A 2 19.08 0.03 -1.59
C ILE A 2 19.20 1.51 -1.97
N PRO A 3 18.12 2.29 -1.97
CA PRO A 3 18.19 3.72 -2.24
C PRO A 3 18.79 4.45 -1.05
N ILE A 4 19.92 5.15 -1.28
CA ILE A 4 20.66 5.85 -0.21
C ILE A 4 20.38 7.36 -0.27
N ALA A 5 20.35 7.95 -1.46
CA ALA A 5 20.10 9.37 -1.69
C ALA A 5 19.71 9.64 -3.14
N ASP A 6 19.12 10.81 -3.37
CA ASP A 6 18.90 11.41 -4.69
C ASP A 6 19.71 12.71 -4.82
N ASN A 7 20.09 13.08 -6.03
CA ASN A 7 20.92 14.27 -6.34
C ASN A 7 20.07 15.50 -6.74
N LEU A 8 18.75 15.43 -6.62
CA LEU A 8 17.84 16.52 -6.96
C LEU A 8 17.77 17.56 -5.82
N PRO A 9 17.97 18.86 -6.11
CA PRO A 9 17.91 19.91 -5.10
C PRO A 9 16.48 20.09 -4.60
N ASN A 10 16.28 19.92 -3.29
CA ASN A 10 14.96 20.03 -2.70
C ASN A 10 14.69 21.43 -2.12
N ARG A 11 13.58 22.05 -2.52
CA ARG A 11 13.27 23.46 -2.19
C ARG A 11 12.05 23.64 -1.29
N LYS A 12 11.28 22.57 -1.04
CA LYS A 12 10.04 22.60 -0.23
C LYS A 12 9.99 21.40 0.71
N ILE A 13 9.22 21.56 1.80
CA ILE A 13 8.92 20.47 2.73
C ILE A 13 7.93 19.52 2.04
N PRO A 14 8.26 18.23 1.85
CA PRO A 14 7.40 17.30 1.12
C PRO A 14 6.33 16.72 2.05
N ALA A 15 5.29 17.52 2.33
CA ALA A 15 4.21 17.17 3.24
C ALA A 15 3.47 15.87 2.85
N ILE A 16 3.24 15.65 1.55
CA ILE A 16 2.57 14.44 1.04
C ILE A 16 3.40 13.19 1.34
N THR A 17 4.73 13.27 1.22
CA THR A 17 5.63 12.15 1.53
C THR A 17 5.54 11.78 2.99
N TYR A 18 5.54 12.76 3.90
CA TYR A 18 5.36 12.49 5.33
C TYR A 18 3.97 11.91 5.64
N LEU A 19 2.92 12.39 4.97
CA LEU A 19 1.58 11.82 5.10
C LEU A 19 1.55 10.35 4.66
N LEU A 20 2.11 10.04 3.49
CA LEU A 20 2.19 8.66 2.98
C LEU A 20 2.99 7.77 3.93
N ILE A 21 4.13 8.24 4.44
CA ILE A 21 4.93 7.51 5.44
C ILE A 21 4.08 7.22 6.69
N ALA A 22 3.38 8.23 7.22
CA ALA A 22 2.54 8.08 8.40
C ALA A 22 1.40 7.07 8.19
N VAL A 23 0.74 7.11 7.02
CA VAL A 23 -0.33 6.15 6.67
C VAL A 23 0.21 4.72 6.57
N ASN A 24 1.36 4.51 5.92
CA ASN A 24 1.98 3.18 5.84
C ASN A 24 2.33 2.62 7.23
N VAL A 25 2.90 3.45 8.12
CA VAL A 25 3.22 3.05 9.50
C VAL A 25 1.94 2.74 10.29
N ALA A 26 0.91 3.57 10.18
CA ALA A 26 -0.36 3.36 10.87
C ALA A 26 -1.06 2.07 10.41
N TRP A 27 -1.07 1.82 9.11
CA TRP A 27 -1.65 0.61 8.54
C TRP A 27 -0.92 -0.65 9.01
N PHE A 28 0.42 -0.62 9.01
CA PHE A 28 1.21 -1.73 9.53
C PHE A 28 1.00 -1.97 11.04
N ALA A 29 0.74 -0.92 11.83
CA ALA A 29 0.38 -1.09 13.23
C ALA A 29 -0.95 -1.85 13.41
N VAL A 30 -1.93 -1.63 12.51
CA VAL A 30 -3.17 -2.42 12.47
C VAL A 30 -2.86 -3.88 12.12
N GLU A 31 -2.00 -4.14 11.14
CA GLU A 31 -1.58 -5.50 10.78
C GLU A 31 -0.93 -6.22 11.97
N LEU A 32 -0.05 -5.54 12.73
CA LEU A 32 0.55 -6.09 13.95
C LEU A 32 -0.47 -6.38 15.06
N LYS A 33 -1.46 -5.50 15.23
CA LYS A 33 -2.57 -5.73 16.17
C LYS A 33 -3.34 -6.99 15.80
N LEU A 34 -3.75 -7.11 14.53
CA LEU A 34 -4.49 -8.27 14.02
C LEU A 34 -3.64 -9.56 14.08
N ALA A 35 -2.33 -9.45 13.89
CA ALA A 35 -1.41 -10.58 14.06
C ALA A 35 -1.42 -11.10 15.49
N ASN A 36 -1.39 -10.20 16.48
CA ASN A 36 -1.44 -10.55 17.89
C ASN A 36 -2.80 -11.13 18.30
N GLU A 37 -3.88 -10.70 17.66
CA GLU A 37 -5.25 -11.21 17.87
C GLU A 37 -5.51 -12.53 17.13
N GLY A 38 -4.64 -12.94 16.21
CA GLY A 38 -4.80 -14.13 15.38
C GLY A 38 -5.72 -13.95 14.16
N GLU A 39 -6.18 -12.72 13.89
CA GLU A 39 -7.14 -12.38 12.83
C GLU A 39 -6.46 -11.93 11.51
N LEU A 40 -5.12 -11.85 11.48
CA LEU A 40 -4.39 -11.37 10.31
C LEU A 40 -4.69 -12.18 9.04
N SER A 41 -4.85 -13.51 9.15
CA SER A 41 -5.14 -14.36 7.99
C SER A 41 -6.47 -14.00 7.33
N ASP A 42 -7.52 -13.76 8.12
CA ASP A 42 -8.85 -13.43 7.63
C ASP A 42 -8.87 -12.03 7.01
N PHE A 43 -8.17 -11.09 7.64
CA PHE A 43 -7.96 -9.76 7.09
C PHE A 43 -7.24 -9.82 5.73
N LEU A 44 -6.12 -10.53 5.64
CA LEU A 44 -5.38 -10.67 4.38
C LEU A 44 -6.20 -11.41 3.31
N SER A 45 -7.00 -12.41 3.69
CA SER A 45 -7.87 -13.11 2.74
C SER A 45 -8.87 -12.18 2.04
N THR A 46 -9.22 -11.05 2.67
CA THR A 46 -10.17 -10.07 2.16
C THR A 46 -9.48 -8.93 1.41
N TRP A 47 -8.42 -8.37 1.99
CA TRP A 47 -7.82 -7.12 1.52
C TRP A 47 -6.54 -7.30 0.69
N ALA A 48 -5.93 -8.49 0.69
CA ALA A 48 -4.76 -8.73 -0.15
C ALA A 48 -5.15 -8.77 -1.63
N VAL A 49 -4.28 -8.20 -2.46
CA VAL A 49 -4.43 -8.23 -3.91
C VAL A 49 -4.02 -9.61 -4.42
N VAL A 50 -5.00 -10.47 -4.64
CA VAL A 50 -4.81 -11.83 -5.18
C VAL A 50 -5.16 -11.83 -6.67
N PRO A 51 -4.23 -12.22 -7.59
CA PRO A 51 -4.46 -12.15 -9.03
C PRO A 51 -5.75 -12.83 -9.50
N ALA A 52 -6.03 -14.04 -8.99
CA ALA A 52 -7.26 -14.77 -9.35
C ALA A 52 -8.54 -14.00 -8.97
N ARG A 53 -8.55 -13.32 -7.81
CA ARG A 53 -9.69 -12.51 -7.35
C ARG A 53 -9.89 -11.28 -8.23
N ILE A 54 -8.79 -10.61 -8.60
CA ILE A 54 -8.84 -9.43 -9.47
C ILE A 54 -9.34 -9.81 -10.86
N VAL A 55 -8.88 -10.94 -11.43
CA VAL A 55 -9.35 -11.42 -12.73
C VAL A 55 -10.83 -11.75 -12.70
N ASN A 56 -11.32 -12.44 -11.66
CA ASN A 56 -12.75 -12.74 -11.53
C ASN A 56 -13.60 -11.47 -11.37
N LEU A 57 -13.15 -10.51 -10.55
CA LEU A 57 -13.85 -9.21 -10.46
C LEU A 57 -13.81 -8.46 -11.79
N ALA A 58 -12.71 -8.55 -12.55
CA ALA A 58 -12.61 -7.91 -13.85
C ALA A 58 -13.54 -8.55 -14.88
N THR A 59 -13.75 -9.87 -14.86
CA THR A 59 -14.77 -10.51 -15.71
C THR A 59 -16.17 -10.05 -15.32
N ASP A 60 -16.49 -10.01 -14.02
CA ASP A 60 -17.79 -9.52 -13.54
C ASP A 60 -18.04 -8.06 -13.94
N MET A 61 -16.99 -7.22 -13.94
CA MET A 61 -17.05 -5.84 -14.44
C MET A 61 -17.38 -5.77 -15.93
N LEU A 62 -16.74 -6.61 -16.74
CA LEU A 62 -16.99 -6.66 -18.18
C LEU A 62 -18.42 -7.15 -18.49
N ASP A 63 -18.99 -7.97 -17.60
CA ASP A 63 -20.39 -8.40 -17.65
C ASP A 63 -21.37 -7.33 -17.10
N GLY A 64 -20.87 -6.14 -16.72
CA GLY A 64 -21.68 -4.97 -16.34
C GLY A 64 -21.80 -4.72 -14.84
N SER A 65 -21.08 -5.45 -13.98
CA SER A 65 -21.09 -5.23 -12.53
C SER A 65 -20.27 -4.00 -12.14
N TRP A 66 -20.94 -2.87 -11.92
CA TRP A 66 -20.30 -1.66 -11.38
C TRP A 66 -19.75 -1.87 -9.96
N ILE A 67 -20.34 -2.77 -9.17
CA ILE A 67 -19.86 -3.12 -7.83
C ILE A 67 -18.48 -3.76 -7.92
N ALA A 68 -18.27 -4.65 -8.89
CA ALA A 68 -16.97 -5.27 -9.10
C ALA A 68 -15.90 -4.22 -9.44
N ALA A 69 -16.26 -3.17 -10.19
CA ALA A 69 -15.35 -2.06 -10.49
C ALA A 69 -14.91 -1.29 -9.25
N VAL A 70 -15.87 -0.99 -8.37
CA VAL A 70 -15.59 -0.34 -7.10
C VAL A 70 -14.72 -1.23 -6.21
N LEU A 71 -15.00 -2.54 -6.16
CA LEU A 71 -14.22 -3.48 -5.35
C LEU A 71 -12.77 -3.61 -5.84
N ILE A 72 -12.51 -3.64 -7.15
CA ILE A 72 -11.13 -3.62 -7.67
C ILE A 72 -10.41 -2.35 -7.21
N CYS A 73 -11.03 -1.17 -7.38
CA CYS A 73 -10.41 0.08 -6.95
C CYS A 73 -10.09 0.07 -5.44
N ILE A 74 -11.03 -0.35 -4.61
CA ILE A 74 -10.86 -0.40 -3.16
C ILE A 74 -9.72 -1.36 -2.77
N VAL A 75 -9.77 -2.61 -3.25
CA VAL A 75 -8.78 -3.63 -2.87
C VAL A 75 -7.39 -3.27 -3.39
N THR A 76 -7.28 -2.73 -4.62
CA THR A 76 -6.00 -2.30 -5.16
C THR A 76 -5.42 -1.10 -4.41
N VAL A 77 -6.22 -0.07 -4.11
CA VAL A 77 -5.74 1.13 -3.40
C VAL A 77 -5.36 0.81 -1.95
N LEU A 78 -6.19 0.08 -1.22
CA LEU A 78 -5.89 -0.30 0.16
C LEU A 78 -4.74 -1.32 0.22
N GLY A 79 -4.63 -2.19 -0.79
CA GLY A 79 -3.54 -3.14 -0.93
C GLY A 79 -2.15 -2.51 -1.05
N LEU A 80 -2.04 -1.26 -1.50
CA LEU A 80 -0.76 -0.52 -1.57
C LEU A 80 -0.12 -0.31 -0.19
N PHE A 81 -0.90 -0.36 0.89
CA PHE A 81 -0.44 -0.11 2.26
C PHE A 81 -0.20 -1.39 3.06
N LEU A 82 -0.48 -2.58 2.50
CA LEU A 82 -0.25 -3.86 3.17
C LEU A 82 1.22 -4.26 3.14
N HIS A 83 1.75 -4.71 4.27
CA HIS A 83 3.14 -5.13 4.39
C HIS A 83 3.28 -6.49 5.05
N SER A 84 3.92 -7.43 4.35
CA SER A 84 4.25 -8.77 4.88
C SER A 84 5.29 -8.80 6.02
N GLY A 85 5.80 -7.65 6.46
CA GLY A 85 6.74 -7.55 7.57
C GLY A 85 7.59 -6.28 7.58
N PHE A 86 8.40 -6.13 8.63
CA PHE A 86 9.21 -4.93 8.87
C PHE A 86 10.18 -4.60 7.73
N ALA A 87 10.83 -5.60 7.14
CA ALA A 87 11.77 -5.37 6.04
C ALA A 87 11.08 -4.77 4.81
N HIS A 88 9.86 -5.23 4.51
CA HIS A 88 9.06 -4.69 3.42
C HIS A 88 8.61 -3.26 3.71
N LEU A 89 8.10 -2.98 4.92
CA LEU A 89 7.74 -1.63 5.33
C LEU A 89 8.93 -0.67 5.24
N ILE A 90 10.05 -1.00 5.88
CA ILE A 90 11.24 -0.13 5.91
C ILE A 90 11.76 0.13 4.50
N GLY A 91 11.76 -0.88 3.63
CA GLY A 91 12.15 -0.71 2.22
C GLY A 91 11.25 0.30 1.49
N ASN A 92 9.93 0.21 1.66
CA ASN A 92 8.98 1.13 1.03
C ASN A 92 9.09 2.55 1.59
N LEU A 93 9.22 2.70 2.91
CA LEU A 93 9.39 4.01 3.56
C LEU A 93 10.69 4.69 3.12
N LEU A 94 11.78 3.94 3.01
CA LEU A 94 13.05 4.43 2.50
C LEU A 94 12.92 4.90 1.05
N PHE A 95 12.22 4.14 0.21
CA PHE A 95 11.97 4.52 -1.19
C PHE A 95 11.15 5.81 -1.29
N LEU A 96 10.06 5.92 -0.52
CA LEU A 96 9.25 7.15 -0.43
C LEU A 96 10.09 8.34 0.04
N PHE A 97 10.89 8.14 1.08
CA PHE A 97 11.73 9.19 1.65
C PHE A 97 12.84 9.66 0.72
N VAL A 98 13.40 8.78 -0.12
CA VAL A 98 14.48 9.17 -1.05
C VAL A 98 13.92 9.82 -2.31
N PHE A 99 12.89 9.23 -2.93
CA PHE A 99 12.46 9.64 -4.28
C PHE A 99 11.24 10.56 -4.31
N CYS A 100 10.32 10.44 -3.34
CA CYS A 100 9.14 11.31 -3.29
C CYS A 100 9.44 12.63 -2.56
N PHE A 101 10.65 12.78 -2.01
CA PHE A 101 11.10 14.01 -1.37
C PHE A 101 11.30 15.15 -2.38
N VAL A 102 11.35 14.87 -3.69
CA VAL A 102 11.55 15.85 -4.76
C VAL A 102 10.22 16.48 -5.16
N THR A 103 10.01 17.73 -4.76
CA THR A 103 8.94 18.57 -5.32
C THR A 103 9.56 19.64 -6.22
N TYR A 104 9.16 19.65 -7.50
CA TYR A 104 9.57 20.66 -8.48
C TYR A 104 9.08 22.08 -8.10
#